data_AF-A0AAN8Z530-F1
#
_entry.id   AF-A0AAN8Z530-F1
#
_cell.length_a   1.000
_cell.length_b   1.000
_cell.length_c   1.000
_cell.angle_alpha   90.00
_cell.angle_beta   90.00
_cell.angle_gamma   90.00
#
_symmetry.space_group_name_H-M   'P 1'
#
loop_
_entity.id
_entity.type
_entity.pdbx_description
1 polymer ?
#
loop_
_entity_poly.entity_id
_entity_poly.type
_entity_poly.pdbx_seq_one_letter_code
_entity_poly.pdbx_strand_id
1 'polypeptide(L)'
;MAERELHLWSTVAPMSNGEEEQEETGREQGKDIGENSAEIISKLPKEKGWLTEHLYQYENFWYHPSYGLEGIMSIQQHFKPRSDDILLITSPKCGTTWLKALIFTIMNRTRYDFSAHPLLHSSPHDCVPFLELNLFRFNPIVDLECLPSPRLFASHIPFTSLPKSVLTSTCRIVYTCRNPNDVLVSLWHFMTKLRDKELQPFSLQEAFDLFSKGVSPFGPFWDHVLGYWKASQKFPNQMLFLKYEDLKNEPFVYVKRLAEFLGKPFSIEEEGQGMVHETLKLCSFENMSNLEVNKNGTYRAGVKNNVFYRQGKVGDWKNHLTREMIEKLDSLITEKFDGSGIFFKISPN
;
A
#
# COMPACT_ATOMS: atom_id res chain seq x y z
N MET A 1 -24.34 -19.75 -6.33
CA MET A 1 -23.00 -20.24 -5.91
C MET A 1 -21.95 -19.13 -5.88
N ALA A 2 -22.16 -18.00 -6.58
CA ALA A 2 -21.28 -16.82 -6.54
C ALA A 2 -21.55 -15.82 -5.39
N GLU A 3 -22.75 -15.81 -4.80
CA GLU A 3 -23.09 -14.92 -3.66
C GLU A 3 -22.49 -15.36 -2.32
N ARG A 4 -22.03 -16.62 -2.17
CA ARG A 4 -21.46 -17.13 -0.90
C ARG A 4 -20.02 -16.69 -0.64
N GLU A 5 -19.22 -16.36 -1.66
CA GLU A 5 -17.83 -15.92 -1.46
C GLU A 5 -17.71 -14.43 -1.09
N LEU A 6 -18.62 -13.58 -1.58
CA LEU A 6 -18.78 -12.21 -1.06
C LEU A 6 -19.39 -12.20 0.36
N HIS A 7 -20.15 -13.24 0.73
CA HIS A 7 -20.70 -13.39 2.08
C HIS A 7 -19.64 -13.72 3.14
N LEU A 8 -18.61 -14.48 2.78
CA LEU A 8 -17.42 -14.68 3.63
C LEU A 8 -16.67 -13.37 3.92
N TRP A 9 -16.88 -12.32 3.11
CA TRP A 9 -16.32 -10.99 3.31
C TRP A 9 -17.30 -10.00 3.98
N SER A 10 -18.58 -10.37 4.18
CA SER A 10 -19.65 -9.45 4.59
C SER A 10 -20.60 -9.94 5.69
N THR A 11 -20.56 -11.18 6.18
CA THR A 11 -21.46 -11.59 7.30
C THR A 11 -20.90 -12.78 8.09
N VAL A 12 -20.51 -12.53 9.34
CA VAL A 12 -20.43 -13.58 10.38
C VAL A 12 -21.70 -13.45 11.21
N ALA A 13 -22.63 -14.39 11.05
CA ALA A 13 -23.75 -14.59 11.98
C ALA A 13 -23.30 -15.59 13.07
N PRO A 14 -23.83 -15.49 14.30
CA PRO A 14 -23.25 -16.18 15.46
C PRO A 14 -23.51 -17.69 15.39
N MET A 15 -22.47 -18.51 15.58
CA MET A 15 -22.60 -19.98 15.63
C MET A 15 -21.90 -20.61 16.84
N SER A 16 -22.53 -21.72 17.26
CA SER A 16 -22.48 -22.56 18.46
C SER A 16 -21.16 -22.87 19.19
N ASN A 17 -21.34 -23.19 20.49
CA ASN A 17 -20.47 -23.62 21.61
C ASN A 17 -19.25 -24.56 21.38
N GLY A 18 -18.86 -24.87 20.15
CA GLY A 18 -17.61 -25.62 19.85
C GLY A 18 -16.41 -24.73 19.50
N GLU A 19 -16.64 -23.43 19.31
CA GLU A 19 -15.64 -22.44 18.86
C GLU A 19 -15.05 -21.60 20.00
N GLU A 20 -15.57 -21.70 21.23
CA GLU A 20 -15.07 -20.92 22.38
C GLU A 20 -13.60 -21.21 22.69
N GLU A 21 -13.12 -22.46 22.55
CA GLU A 21 -11.72 -22.81 22.78
C GLU A 21 -10.76 -22.29 21.68
N GLN A 22 -11.23 -22.20 20.42
CA GLN A 22 -10.44 -21.65 19.30
C GLN A 22 -10.44 -20.12 19.28
N GLU A 23 -11.54 -19.51 19.72
CA GLU A 23 -11.65 -18.06 19.89
C GLU A 23 -10.87 -17.58 21.13
N GLU A 24 -10.85 -18.35 22.23
CA GLU A 24 -9.98 -18.09 23.38
C GLU A 24 -8.51 -18.21 23.03
N THR A 25 -8.08 -19.26 22.30
CA THR A 25 -6.67 -19.40 21.89
C THR A 25 -6.23 -18.34 20.88
N GLY A 26 -7.09 -17.93 19.95
CA GLY A 26 -6.83 -16.80 19.05
C GLY A 26 -6.77 -15.44 19.76
N ARG A 27 -7.62 -15.23 20.77
CA ARG A 27 -7.60 -14.04 21.64
C ARG A 27 -6.41 -14.02 22.59
N GLU A 28 -5.98 -15.18 23.10
CA GLU A 28 -4.79 -15.33 23.95
C GLU A 28 -3.50 -15.10 23.16
N GLN A 29 -3.38 -15.65 21.94
CA GLN A 29 -2.24 -15.37 21.06
C GLN A 29 -2.19 -13.88 20.65
N GLY A 30 -3.34 -13.27 20.33
CA GLY A 30 -3.41 -11.83 20.06
C GLY A 30 -3.05 -10.95 21.25
N LYS A 31 -3.34 -11.39 22.49
CA LYS A 31 -2.94 -10.72 23.73
C LYS A 31 -1.45 -10.86 24.04
N ASP A 32 -0.88 -12.05 23.88
CA ASP A 32 0.55 -12.32 24.13
C ASP A 32 1.46 -11.55 23.15
N ILE A 33 1.07 -11.47 21.87
CA ILE A 33 1.74 -10.63 20.87
C ILE A 33 1.63 -9.14 21.24
N GLY A 34 0.47 -8.69 21.73
CA GLY A 34 0.23 -7.31 22.14
C GLY A 34 1.08 -6.87 23.33
N GLU A 35 1.21 -7.72 24.36
CA GLU A 35 2.00 -7.43 25.57
C GLU A 35 3.51 -7.41 25.28
N ASN A 36 4.01 -8.38 24.51
CA ASN A 36 5.42 -8.43 24.09
C ASN A 36 5.79 -7.27 23.15
N SER A 37 4.88 -6.92 22.22
CA SER A 37 5.10 -5.80 21.30
C SER A 37 5.18 -4.46 22.02
N ALA A 38 4.34 -4.21 23.03
CA ALA A 38 4.37 -2.97 23.80
C ALA A 38 5.71 -2.78 24.53
N GLU A 39 6.26 -3.84 25.12
CA GLU A 39 7.56 -3.80 25.78
C GLU A 39 8.69 -3.49 24.79
N ILE A 40 8.69 -4.15 23.62
CA ILE A 40 9.68 -3.89 22.57
C ILE A 40 9.59 -2.44 22.09
N ILE A 41 8.39 -1.97 21.75
CA ILE A 41 8.15 -0.61 21.23
C ILE A 41 8.63 0.45 22.21
N SER A 42 8.44 0.24 23.52
CA SER A 42 8.86 1.18 24.57
C SER A 42 10.37 1.45 24.60
N LYS A 43 11.18 0.51 24.09
CA LYS A 43 12.65 0.57 24.07
C LYS A 43 13.21 1.08 22.75
N LEU A 44 12.39 1.24 21.72
CA LEU A 44 12.85 1.67 20.41
C LEU A 44 13.17 3.17 20.38
N PRO A 45 14.16 3.59 19.57
CA PRO A 45 14.38 5.00 19.27
C PRO A 45 13.08 5.62 18.73
N LYS A 46 12.75 6.82 19.17
CA LYS A 46 11.56 7.55 18.71
C LYS A 46 11.91 8.96 18.28
N GLU A 47 11.18 9.43 17.29
CA GLU A 47 11.26 10.79 16.75
C GLU A 47 9.87 11.40 16.63
N LYS A 48 9.81 12.72 16.40
CA LYS A 48 8.53 13.42 16.20
C LYS A 48 7.72 12.79 15.06
N GLY A 49 6.46 12.51 15.34
CA GLY A 49 5.54 11.86 14.41
C GLY A 49 4.73 12.80 13.53
N TRP A 50 4.23 12.22 12.44
CA TRP A 50 3.44 12.92 11.41
C TRP A 50 1.93 12.86 11.66
N LEU A 51 1.45 11.69 12.10
CA LEU A 51 0.05 11.43 12.39
C LEU A 51 -0.23 11.56 13.89
N THR A 52 0.65 10.98 14.70
CA THR A 52 0.65 11.04 16.16
C THR A 52 1.92 11.71 16.65
N GLU A 53 2.10 11.77 17.96
CA GLU A 53 3.24 12.45 18.59
C GLU A 53 4.60 11.86 18.19
N HIS A 54 4.66 10.53 17.98
CA HIS A 54 5.93 9.82 17.78
C HIS A 54 5.88 8.79 16.64
N LEU A 55 7.00 8.62 15.95
CA LEU A 55 7.34 7.42 15.17
C LEU A 55 8.45 6.67 15.87
N TYR A 56 8.47 5.35 15.72
CA TYR A 56 9.45 4.45 16.35
C TYR A 56 10.29 3.77 15.28
N GLN A 57 11.60 3.69 15.51
CA GLN A 57 12.53 3.07 14.58
C GLN A 57 12.64 1.57 14.87
N TYR A 58 12.30 0.74 13.89
CA TYR A 58 12.45 -0.71 13.91
C TYR A 58 13.11 -1.16 12.61
N GLU A 59 14.14 -2.01 12.68
CA GLU A 59 14.88 -2.50 11.49
C GLU A 59 15.35 -1.37 10.53
N ASN A 60 15.71 -0.20 11.09
CA ASN A 60 16.12 1.04 10.40
C ASN A 60 15.00 1.85 9.72
N PHE A 61 13.74 1.46 9.87
CA PHE A 61 12.59 2.19 9.33
C PHE A 61 11.67 2.74 10.42
N TRP A 62 10.92 3.79 10.08
CA TRP A 62 10.09 4.54 11.02
C TRP A 62 8.62 4.16 10.91
N TYR A 63 8.01 3.76 12.03
CA TYR A 63 6.64 3.26 12.04
C TYR A 63 5.79 3.96 13.08
N HIS A 64 4.49 4.04 12.76
CA HIS A 64 3.49 4.26 13.78
C HIS A 64 3.30 2.96 14.57
N PRO A 65 3.22 2.99 15.92
CA PRO A 65 3.13 1.77 16.74
C PRO A 65 1.95 0.89 16.30
N SER A 66 0.72 1.44 16.33
CA SER A 66 -0.49 0.67 16.06
C SER A 66 -0.99 0.73 14.60
N TYR A 67 -0.29 1.44 13.71
CA TYR A 67 -0.65 1.57 12.28
C TYR A 67 0.58 1.21 11.43
N GLY A 68 1.21 0.09 11.80
CA GLY A 68 2.44 -0.38 11.19
C GLY A 68 3.10 -1.40 12.10
N LEU A 69 3.79 -0.94 13.14
CA LEU A 69 4.80 -1.74 13.84
C LEU A 69 4.27 -3.05 14.44
N GLU A 70 3.19 -3.02 15.21
CA GLU A 70 2.60 -4.23 15.80
C GLU A 70 2.20 -5.24 14.72
N GLY A 71 1.57 -4.76 13.64
CA GLY A 71 1.17 -5.60 12.51
C GLY A 71 2.35 -6.16 11.72
N ILE A 72 3.45 -5.40 11.60
CA ILE A 72 4.70 -5.88 10.97
C ILE A 72 5.29 -7.01 11.80
N MET A 73 5.43 -6.81 13.12
CA MET A 73 5.98 -7.83 14.03
C MET A 73 5.15 -9.13 13.96
N SER A 74 3.82 -9.01 13.94
CA SER A 74 2.92 -10.16 13.76
C SER A 74 3.09 -10.84 12.40
N ILE A 75 3.10 -10.08 11.30
CA ILE A 75 3.22 -10.64 9.95
C ILE A 75 4.59 -11.30 9.74
N GLN A 76 5.67 -10.74 10.30
CA GLN A 76 7.01 -11.36 10.27
C GLN A 76 7.03 -12.75 10.94
N GLN A 77 6.20 -12.99 11.95
CA GLN A 77 6.14 -14.26 12.67
C GLN A 77 5.17 -15.26 12.06
N HIS A 78 4.02 -14.80 11.57
CA HIS A 78 2.89 -15.68 11.26
C HIS A 78 2.53 -15.80 9.78
N PHE A 79 2.96 -14.87 8.93
CA PHE A 79 2.55 -14.89 7.53
C PHE A 79 3.23 -16.01 6.74
N LYS A 80 2.39 -16.90 6.19
CA LYS A 80 2.79 -18.03 5.35
C LYS A 80 2.42 -17.73 3.89
N PRO A 81 3.36 -17.25 3.05
CA PRO A 81 3.07 -16.97 1.65
C PRO A 81 2.80 -18.27 0.88
N ARG A 82 1.87 -18.18 -0.07
CA ARG A 82 1.64 -19.21 -1.10
C ARG A 82 2.40 -18.84 -2.36
N SER A 83 2.70 -19.86 -3.18
CA SER A 83 3.44 -19.67 -4.43
C SER A 83 2.70 -18.79 -5.44
N ASP A 84 1.38 -18.69 -5.34
CA ASP A 84 0.52 -17.91 -6.23
C ASP A 84 0.01 -16.60 -5.62
N ASP A 85 0.43 -16.26 -4.40
CA ASP A 85 0.13 -14.96 -3.79
C ASP A 85 0.69 -13.81 -4.62
N ILE A 86 -0.04 -12.70 -4.60
CA ILE A 86 0.37 -11.43 -5.22
C ILE A 86 0.42 -10.37 -4.12
N LEU A 87 1.62 -9.80 -3.92
CA LEU A 87 1.86 -8.70 -3.00
C LEU A 87 2.03 -7.39 -3.77
N LEU A 88 1.11 -6.46 -3.55
CA LEU A 88 1.23 -5.08 -4.00
C LEU A 88 1.99 -4.29 -2.93
N ILE A 89 3.18 -3.80 -3.25
CA ILE A 89 3.98 -3.04 -2.30
C ILE A 89 4.26 -1.64 -2.83
N THR A 90 4.11 -0.65 -1.96
CA THR A 90 4.46 0.73 -2.29
C THR A 90 5.02 1.39 -1.04
N SER A 91 5.99 2.30 -1.15
CA SER A 91 6.09 3.33 -0.11
C SER A 91 4.77 4.10 -0.05
N PRO A 92 4.30 4.55 1.13
CA PRO A 92 3.07 5.32 1.22
C PRO A 92 3.02 6.45 0.20
N LYS A 93 1.85 6.59 -0.44
CA LYS A 93 1.53 7.65 -1.43
C LYS A 93 2.19 7.51 -2.81
N CYS A 94 2.82 6.37 -3.11
CA CYS A 94 3.29 6.02 -4.47
C CYS A 94 2.22 5.37 -5.36
N GLY A 95 0.93 5.72 -5.19
CA GLY A 95 -0.14 5.24 -6.08
C GLY A 95 -0.82 3.92 -5.66
N THR A 96 -0.72 3.53 -4.39
CA THR A 96 -1.28 2.28 -3.85
C THR A 96 -2.75 2.07 -4.20
N THR A 97 -3.61 3.07 -4.01
CA THR A 97 -5.06 2.98 -4.30
C THR A 97 -5.32 2.66 -5.77
N TRP A 98 -4.55 3.28 -6.67
CA TRP A 98 -4.70 3.08 -8.11
C TRP A 98 -4.20 1.70 -8.53
N LEU A 99 -3.04 1.28 -8.00
CA LEU A 99 -2.51 -0.03 -8.29
C LEU A 99 -3.41 -1.15 -7.71
N LYS A 100 -4.01 -0.95 -6.53
CA LYS A 100 -5.00 -1.89 -5.95
C LYS A 100 -6.17 -2.08 -6.91
N ALA A 101 -6.73 -0.98 -7.41
CA ALA A 101 -7.85 -1.01 -8.35
C ALA A 101 -7.48 -1.74 -9.66
N LEU A 102 -6.31 -1.43 -10.24
CA LEU A 102 -5.83 -2.08 -11.46
C LEU A 102 -5.62 -3.58 -11.28
N ILE A 103 -4.85 -3.99 -10.26
CA ILE A 103 -4.57 -5.41 -10.02
C ILE A 103 -5.86 -6.17 -9.72
N PHE A 104 -6.73 -5.62 -8.87
CA PHE A 104 -8.00 -6.27 -8.53
C PHE A 104 -8.89 -6.46 -9.77
N THR A 105 -8.99 -5.44 -10.62
CA THR A 105 -9.77 -5.51 -11.87
C THR A 105 -9.17 -6.55 -12.81
N ILE A 106 -7.85 -6.53 -13.05
CA ILE A 106 -7.17 -7.48 -13.95
C ILE A 106 -7.38 -8.93 -13.47
N MET A 107 -7.23 -9.17 -12.16
CA MET A 107 -7.33 -10.51 -11.57
C MET A 107 -8.75 -11.06 -11.56
N ASN A 108 -9.77 -10.20 -11.58
CA ASN A 108 -11.17 -10.58 -11.50
C ASN A 108 -11.99 -10.22 -12.76
N ARG A 109 -11.35 -9.83 -13.87
CA ARG A 109 -12.05 -9.38 -15.08
C ARG A 109 -12.95 -10.43 -15.74
N THR A 110 -12.68 -11.71 -15.50
CA THR A 110 -13.55 -12.82 -15.98
C THR A 110 -14.64 -13.20 -14.98
N ARG A 111 -14.61 -12.61 -13.78
CA ARG A 111 -15.56 -12.87 -12.68
C ARG A 111 -16.63 -11.80 -12.58
N TYR A 112 -16.27 -10.56 -12.90
CA TYR A 112 -17.15 -9.40 -12.78
C TYR A 112 -17.17 -8.58 -14.06
N ASP A 113 -18.35 -8.30 -14.56
CA ASP A 113 -18.56 -7.31 -15.62
C ASP A 113 -18.29 -5.90 -15.10
N PHE A 114 -17.84 -5.01 -15.98
CA PHE A 114 -17.55 -3.61 -15.64
C PHE A 114 -18.75 -2.85 -15.05
N SER A 115 -19.98 -3.18 -15.46
CA SER A 115 -21.21 -2.55 -14.98
C SER A 115 -21.63 -2.97 -13.56
N ALA A 116 -21.13 -4.12 -13.09
CA ALA A 116 -21.42 -4.67 -11.76
C ALA A 116 -20.13 -4.89 -10.95
N HIS A 117 -19.05 -4.20 -11.32
CA HIS A 117 -17.74 -4.45 -10.75
C HIS A 117 -17.69 -4.01 -9.27
N PRO A 118 -17.07 -4.79 -8.36
CA PRO A 118 -17.04 -4.47 -6.92
C PRO A 118 -16.51 -3.07 -6.59
N LEU A 119 -15.58 -2.55 -7.40
CA LEU A 119 -15.02 -1.20 -7.23
C LEU A 119 -16.05 -0.07 -7.37
N LEU A 120 -17.24 -0.33 -7.92
CA LEU A 120 -18.32 0.66 -7.97
C LEU A 120 -18.95 0.92 -6.59
N HIS A 121 -18.83 -0.04 -5.68
CA HIS A 121 -19.49 -0.01 -4.36
C HIS A 121 -18.55 -0.32 -3.19
N SER A 122 -17.29 -0.67 -3.45
CA SER A 122 -16.25 -0.95 -2.45
C SER A 122 -14.99 -0.14 -2.76
N SER A 123 -14.29 0.32 -1.70
CA SER A 123 -13.00 0.97 -1.86
C SER A 123 -11.97 -0.04 -2.38
N PRO A 124 -11.00 0.36 -3.24
CA PRO A 124 -9.87 -0.50 -3.59
C PRO A 124 -9.12 -1.03 -2.36
N HIS A 125 -9.15 -0.29 -1.24
CA HIS A 125 -8.53 -0.71 0.02
C HIS A 125 -9.28 -1.83 0.75
N ASP A 126 -10.58 -1.98 0.50
CA ASP A 126 -11.37 -3.10 1.02
C ASP A 126 -11.21 -4.34 0.13
N CYS A 127 -11.06 -4.16 -1.19
CA CYS A 127 -10.87 -5.25 -2.14
C CYS A 127 -9.47 -5.89 -2.06
N VAL A 128 -8.46 -5.12 -1.67
CA VAL A 128 -7.07 -5.58 -1.51
C VAL A 128 -6.57 -5.15 -0.12
N PRO A 129 -6.70 -6.00 0.91
CA PRO A 129 -6.37 -5.63 2.28
C PRO A 129 -4.86 -5.50 2.50
N PHE A 130 -4.47 -4.61 3.42
CA PHE A 130 -3.09 -4.48 3.89
C PHE A 130 -2.74 -5.58 4.89
N LEU A 131 -1.60 -6.24 4.71
CA LEU A 131 -1.10 -7.26 5.65
C LEU A 131 -0.94 -6.68 7.06
N GLU A 132 -0.19 -5.59 7.17
CA GLU A 132 0.20 -4.99 8.45
C GLU A 132 -0.87 -4.10 9.11
N LEU A 133 -2.02 -3.89 8.45
CA LEU A 133 -3.11 -3.06 8.99
C LEU A 133 -4.43 -3.83 9.08
N ASN A 134 -4.96 -4.28 7.94
CA ASN A 134 -6.28 -4.91 7.90
C ASN A 134 -6.29 -6.25 8.61
N LEU A 135 -5.31 -7.09 8.29
CA LEU A 135 -5.28 -8.48 8.71
C LEU A 135 -4.80 -8.66 10.15
N PHE A 136 -4.17 -7.63 10.72
CA PHE A 136 -3.79 -7.62 12.12
C PHE A 136 -4.83 -6.92 13.00
N ARG A 137 -5.25 -5.70 12.62
CA ARG A 137 -5.98 -4.82 13.54
C ARG A 137 -7.49 -4.72 13.30
N PHE A 138 -7.92 -4.69 12.04
CA PHE A 138 -9.32 -4.35 11.68
C PHE A 138 -10.18 -5.56 11.33
N ASN A 139 -9.54 -6.66 10.99
CA ASN A 139 -10.15 -7.94 10.76
C ASN A 139 -9.03 -8.97 10.89
N PRO A 140 -8.66 -9.39 12.12
CA PRO A 140 -7.82 -10.57 12.29
C PRO A 140 -8.57 -11.71 11.63
N ILE A 141 -8.29 -11.95 10.35
CA ILE A 141 -8.85 -13.09 9.64
C ILE A 141 -8.26 -14.27 10.38
N VAL A 142 -9.11 -14.90 11.19
CA VAL A 142 -8.74 -15.96 12.14
C VAL A 142 -8.00 -17.10 11.43
N ASP A 143 -8.20 -17.22 10.11
CA ASP A 143 -7.30 -18.00 9.27
C ASP A 143 -7.11 -17.42 7.85
N LEU A 144 -5.97 -16.78 7.58
CA LEU A 144 -5.56 -16.40 6.22
C LEU A 144 -5.49 -17.60 5.28
N GLU A 145 -5.44 -18.81 5.83
CA GLU A 145 -5.45 -20.03 5.05
C GLU A 145 -6.83 -20.39 4.48
N CYS A 146 -7.91 -19.83 5.02
CA CYS A 146 -9.26 -20.00 4.47
C CYS A 146 -9.53 -19.16 3.20
N LEU A 147 -8.67 -18.19 2.88
CA LEU A 147 -8.86 -17.37 1.69
C LEU A 147 -8.58 -18.17 0.40
N PRO A 148 -9.42 -18.03 -0.64
CA PRO A 148 -9.18 -18.70 -1.91
C PRO A 148 -7.91 -18.14 -2.58
N SER A 149 -7.19 -19.04 -3.24
CA SER A 149 -6.02 -18.71 -4.04
C SER A 149 -6.42 -18.26 -5.47
N PRO A 150 -5.67 -17.35 -6.11
CA PRO A 150 -4.53 -16.62 -5.56
C PRO A 150 -4.97 -15.51 -4.59
N ARG A 151 -4.24 -15.32 -3.49
CA ARG A 151 -4.53 -14.24 -2.54
C ARG A 151 -3.87 -12.95 -3.00
N LEU A 152 -4.60 -11.84 -2.86
CA LEU A 152 -4.15 -10.51 -3.25
C LEU A 152 -4.06 -9.61 -2.02
N PHE A 153 -2.84 -9.22 -1.67
CA PHE A 153 -2.57 -8.37 -0.51
C PHE A 153 -1.80 -7.13 -0.90
N ALA A 154 -1.88 -6.10 -0.06
CA ALA A 154 -1.02 -4.95 -0.14
C ALA A 154 -0.15 -4.80 1.10
N SER A 155 0.96 -4.06 0.95
CA SER A 155 1.82 -3.71 2.07
C SER A 155 2.60 -2.42 1.82
N HIS A 156 2.99 -1.78 2.92
CA HIS A 156 4.00 -0.73 2.96
C HIS A 156 5.32 -1.21 3.58
N ILE A 157 5.47 -2.51 3.88
CA ILE A 157 6.66 -3.05 4.53
C ILE A 157 7.90 -2.87 3.64
N PRO A 158 9.01 -2.30 4.16
CA PRO A 158 10.28 -2.23 3.46
C PRO A 158 10.83 -3.63 3.13
N PHE A 159 11.59 -3.75 2.04
CA PHE A 159 12.08 -5.05 1.56
C PHE A 159 12.83 -5.86 2.64
N THR A 160 13.68 -5.19 3.43
CA THR A 160 14.49 -5.83 4.49
C THR A 160 13.67 -6.27 5.70
N SER A 161 12.45 -5.75 5.84
CA SER A 161 11.52 -6.05 6.92
C SER A 161 10.39 -6.99 6.49
N LEU A 162 10.39 -7.47 5.25
CA LEU A 162 9.45 -8.50 4.82
C LEU A 162 9.67 -9.80 5.60
N PRO A 163 8.62 -10.60 5.83
CA PRO A 163 8.77 -11.93 6.40
C PRO A 163 9.79 -12.73 5.59
N LYS A 164 10.72 -13.41 6.28
CA LYS A 164 11.75 -14.24 5.61
C LYS A 164 11.12 -15.29 4.68
N SER A 165 9.94 -15.79 5.06
CA SER A 165 9.13 -16.72 4.26
C SER A 165 8.80 -16.16 2.87
N VAL A 166 8.49 -14.86 2.76
CA VAL A 166 8.22 -14.17 1.48
C VAL A 166 9.47 -14.18 0.60
N LEU A 167 10.63 -13.89 1.18
CA LEU A 167 11.91 -13.83 0.45
C LEU A 167 12.37 -15.20 -0.08
N THR A 168 11.93 -16.29 0.55
CA THR A 168 12.20 -17.66 0.11
C THR A 168 11.08 -18.26 -0.74
N SER A 169 9.93 -17.59 -0.86
CA SER A 169 8.78 -18.06 -1.64
C SER A 169 8.92 -17.71 -3.11
N THR A 170 7.94 -18.14 -3.92
CA THR A 170 7.80 -17.71 -5.32
C THR A 170 6.63 -16.73 -5.51
N CYS A 171 6.11 -16.14 -4.44
CA CYS A 171 5.04 -15.16 -4.56
C CYS A 171 5.49 -13.98 -5.42
N ARG A 172 4.55 -13.36 -6.12
CA ARG A 172 4.86 -12.24 -7.00
C ARG A 172 4.67 -10.93 -6.28
N ILE A 173 5.62 -10.01 -6.46
CA ILE A 173 5.59 -8.68 -5.87
C ILE A 173 5.48 -7.65 -6.99
N VAL A 174 4.47 -6.77 -6.91
CA VAL A 174 4.38 -5.57 -7.75
C VAL A 174 4.74 -4.38 -6.88
N TYR A 175 5.86 -3.73 -7.19
CA TYR A 175 6.32 -2.54 -6.48
C TYR A 175 6.10 -1.28 -7.32
N THR A 176 5.55 -0.22 -6.72
CA THR A 176 5.51 1.11 -7.37
C THR A 176 6.22 2.16 -6.54
N CYS A 177 7.12 2.91 -7.19
CA CYS A 177 7.70 4.15 -6.66
C CYS A 177 7.13 5.39 -7.36
N ARG A 178 7.44 6.56 -6.82
CA ARG A 178 7.00 7.86 -7.33
C ARG A 178 8.05 8.92 -7.02
N ASN A 179 8.07 10.02 -7.78
CA ASN A 179 8.92 11.18 -7.50
C ASN A 179 8.82 11.62 -6.02
N PRO A 180 9.96 11.73 -5.30
CA PRO A 180 9.95 12.01 -3.86
C PRO A 180 9.33 13.36 -3.48
N ASN A 181 9.45 14.39 -4.33
CA ASN A 181 8.81 15.69 -4.10
C ASN A 181 7.28 15.57 -4.09
N ASP A 182 6.72 14.81 -5.03
CA ASP A 182 5.28 14.53 -5.10
C ASP A 182 4.82 13.64 -3.94
N VAL A 183 5.66 12.70 -3.50
CA VAL A 183 5.40 11.83 -2.34
C VAL A 183 5.29 12.66 -1.08
N LEU A 184 6.26 13.55 -0.80
CA LEU A 184 6.25 14.44 0.36
C LEU A 184 4.94 15.23 0.42
N VAL A 185 4.57 15.93 -0.66
CA VAL A 185 3.36 16.75 -0.70
C VAL A 185 2.10 15.89 -0.52
N SER A 186 2.04 14.73 -1.18
CA SER A 186 0.90 13.84 -1.02
C SER A 186 0.81 13.24 0.38
N LEU A 187 1.93 12.97 1.04
CA LEU A 187 2.00 12.41 2.38
C LEU A 187 1.61 13.46 3.41
N TRP A 188 2.16 14.67 3.31
CA TRP A 188 1.80 15.79 4.18
C TRP A 188 0.29 16.06 4.16
N HIS A 189 -0.32 16.24 2.98
CA HIS A 189 -1.76 16.46 2.88
C HIS A 189 -2.58 15.31 3.47
N PHE A 190 -2.14 14.06 3.27
CA PHE A 190 -2.84 12.90 3.79
C PHE A 190 -2.76 12.84 5.31
N MET A 191 -1.58 13.04 5.88
CA MET A 191 -1.36 13.04 7.33
C MET A 191 -2.09 14.20 7.99
N THR A 192 -2.05 15.41 7.43
CA THR A 192 -2.77 16.57 7.99
C THR A 192 -4.29 16.35 8.04
N LYS A 193 -4.86 15.60 7.08
CA LYS A 193 -6.30 15.25 7.12
C LYS A 193 -6.65 14.21 8.18
N LEU A 194 -5.70 13.35 8.54
CA LEU A 194 -5.92 12.24 9.48
C LEU A 194 -5.40 12.54 10.89
N ARG A 195 -4.56 13.55 11.04
CA ARG A 195 -3.93 13.95 12.29
C ARG A 195 -4.99 14.27 13.32
N ASP A 196 -4.72 13.85 14.55
CA ASP A 196 -5.55 14.16 15.69
C ASP A 196 -5.70 15.69 15.83
N LYS A 197 -6.95 16.14 16.03
CA LYS A 197 -7.28 17.56 16.19
C LYS A 197 -6.75 18.13 17.49
N GLU A 198 -6.42 17.29 18.47
CA GLU A 198 -5.80 17.69 19.72
C GLU A 198 -4.31 18.04 19.56
N LEU A 199 -3.66 17.55 18.50
CA LEU A 199 -2.26 17.85 18.21
C LEU A 199 -2.12 19.18 17.48
N GLN A 200 -0.96 19.81 17.68
CA GLN A 200 -0.61 21.03 16.94
C GLN A 200 -0.64 20.77 15.41
N PRO A 201 -1.08 21.77 14.61
CA PRO A 201 -1.06 21.68 13.16
C PRO A 201 0.32 21.29 12.64
N PHE A 202 0.35 20.33 11.72
CA PHE A 202 1.59 19.84 11.14
C PHE A 202 1.93 20.59 9.86
N SER A 203 2.91 21.48 9.93
CA SER A 203 3.29 22.35 8.81
C SER A 203 4.03 21.59 7.70
N LEU A 204 4.00 22.16 6.50
CA LEU A 204 4.77 21.61 5.37
C LEU A 204 6.28 21.66 5.63
N GLN A 205 6.78 22.69 6.32
CA GLN A 205 8.18 22.80 6.69
C GLN A 205 8.62 21.66 7.61
N GLU A 206 7.83 21.34 8.64
CA GLU A 206 8.13 20.21 9.52
C GLU A 206 8.10 18.88 8.78
N ALA A 207 7.10 18.68 7.90
CA ALA A 207 7.03 17.49 7.06
C ALA A 207 8.26 17.36 6.15
N PHE A 208 8.68 18.47 5.54
CA PHE A 208 9.87 18.54 4.71
C PHE A 208 11.15 18.18 5.49
N ASP A 209 11.34 18.75 6.67
CA ASP A 209 12.53 18.52 7.48
C ASP A 209 12.63 17.08 7.98
N LEU A 210 11.51 16.51 8.43
CA LEU A 210 11.44 15.10 8.85
C LEU A 210 11.66 14.15 7.66
N PHE A 211 11.00 14.40 6.52
CA PHE A 211 11.17 13.59 5.32
C PHE A 211 12.62 13.61 4.80
N SER A 212 13.25 14.80 4.79
CA SER A 212 14.65 14.98 4.39
C SER A 212 15.64 14.23 5.29
N LYS A 213 15.29 14.04 6.57
CA LYS A 213 16.05 13.22 7.53
C LYS A 213 15.75 11.71 7.41
N GLY A 214 14.81 11.31 6.55
CA GLY A 214 14.34 9.93 6.43
C GLY A 214 13.29 9.54 7.47
N VAL A 215 12.85 10.46 8.33
CA VAL A 215 11.85 10.23 9.37
C VAL A 215 10.46 10.44 8.78
N SER A 216 9.88 9.39 8.22
CA SER A 216 8.50 9.38 7.70
C SER A 216 7.89 7.99 7.85
N PRO A 217 6.57 7.82 7.81
CA PRO A 217 5.97 6.48 7.91
C PRO A 217 6.50 5.54 6.82
N PHE A 218 7.07 4.41 7.26
CA PHE A 218 7.80 3.43 6.43
C PHE A 218 9.07 3.99 5.76
N GLY A 219 9.55 5.15 6.19
CA GLY A 219 10.80 5.76 5.74
C GLY A 219 12.02 5.21 6.48
N PRO A 220 13.25 5.43 5.97
CA PRO A 220 13.57 6.40 4.93
C PRO A 220 13.10 6.01 3.52
N PHE A 221 12.56 6.99 2.79
CA PHE A 221 11.94 6.76 1.48
C PHE A 221 12.90 6.15 0.45
N TRP A 222 14.12 6.67 0.39
CA TRP A 222 15.14 6.21 -0.55
C TRP A 222 15.55 4.77 -0.28
N ASP A 223 15.79 4.39 0.98
CA ASP A 223 16.10 3.00 1.36
C ASP A 223 14.95 2.05 1.01
N HIS A 224 13.70 2.49 1.22
CA HIS A 224 12.52 1.73 0.85
C HIS A 224 12.49 1.44 -0.66
N VAL A 225 12.71 2.46 -1.50
CA VAL A 225 12.72 2.30 -2.96
C VAL A 225 13.92 1.47 -3.42
N LEU A 226 15.12 1.75 -2.91
CA LEU A 226 16.35 1.07 -3.32
C LEU A 226 16.35 -0.41 -2.94
N GLY A 227 15.74 -0.78 -1.81
CA GLY A 227 15.57 -2.17 -1.41
C GLY A 227 14.82 -2.97 -2.47
N TYR A 228 13.63 -2.49 -2.87
CA TYR A 228 12.82 -3.14 -3.91
C TYR A 228 13.43 -3.04 -5.30
N TRP A 229 14.15 -1.96 -5.62
CA TRP A 229 14.85 -1.83 -6.88
C TRP A 229 15.94 -2.88 -7.05
N LYS A 230 16.84 -3.00 -6.06
CA LYS A 230 17.90 -4.03 -6.05
C LYS A 230 17.31 -5.43 -6.11
N ALA A 231 16.24 -5.68 -5.35
CA ALA A 231 15.54 -6.95 -5.36
C ALA A 231 14.93 -7.26 -6.73
N SER A 232 14.35 -6.27 -7.42
CA SER A 232 13.77 -6.46 -8.75
C SER A 232 14.80 -6.82 -9.82
N GLN A 233 16.02 -6.32 -9.70
CA GLN A 233 17.12 -6.71 -10.59
C GLN A 233 17.59 -8.15 -10.33
N LYS A 234 17.58 -8.57 -9.07
CA LYS A 234 17.98 -9.93 -8.66
C LYS A 234 16.92 -10.98 -8.98
N PHE A 235 15.64 -10.62 -8.89
CA PHE A 235 14.49 -11.53 -9.03
C PHE A 235 13.45 -11.02 -10.04
N PRO A 236 13.82 -10.80 -11.32
CA PRO A 236 12.97 -10.13 -12.30
C PRO A 236 11.67 -10.87 -12.63
N ASN A 237 11.63 -12.20 -12.43
CA ASN A 237 10.43 -13.01 -12.64
C ASN A 237 9.46 -12.98 -11.45
N GLN A 238 9.93 -12.58 -10.26
CA GLN A 238 9.12 -12.50 -9.05
C GLN A 238 8.76 -11.06 -8.70
N MET A 239 9.44 -10.06 -9.27
CA MET A 239 9.27 -8.66 -8.90
C MET A 239 9.10 -7.76 -10.12
N LEU A 240 7.96 -7.09 -10.20
CA LEU A 240 7.70 -6.04 -11.17
C LEU A 240 7.87 -4.68 -10.49
N PHE A 241 8.90 -3.94 -10.88
CA PHE A 241 9.12 -2.56 -10.43
C PHE A 241 8.52 -1.57 -11.43
N LEU A 242 7.66 -0.67 -10.94
CA LEU A 242 6.95 0.35 -11.70
C LEU A 242 7.24 1.74 -11.15
N LYS A 243 7.22 2.75 -12.01
CA LYS A 243 7.13 4.16 -11.61
C LYS A 243 5.73 4.66 -11.85
N TYR A 244 5.18 5.39 -10.89
CA TYR A 244 3.87 6.01 -11.00
C TYR A 244 3.77 6.95 -12.20
N GLU A 245 4.85 7.69 -12.49
CA GLU A 245 4.95 8.60 -13.63
C GLU A 245 4.84 7.86 -14.96
N ASP A 246 5.54 6.73 -15.10
CA ASP A 246 5.55 5.95 -16.34
C ASP A 246 4.17 5.29 -16.56
N LEU A 247 3.58 4.73 -15.49
CA LEU A 247 2.22 4.20 -15.51
C LEU A 247 1.19 5.28 -15.86
N LYS A 248 1.40 6.53 -15.45
CA LYS A 248 0.56 7.67 -15.84
C LYS A 248 0.76 8.12 -17.28
N ASN A 249 2.00 8.07 -17.78
CA ASN A 249 2.34 8.52 -19.12
C ASN A 249 1.90 7.53 -20.19
N GLU A 250 2.09 6.23 -19.95
CA GLU A 250 1.78 5.15 -20.89
C GLU A 250 0.88 4.07 -20.26
N PRO A 251 -0.33 4.43 -19.81
CA PRO A 251 -1.17 3.54 -19.01
C PRO A 251 -1.51 2.22 -19.73
N PHE A 252 -1.73 2.23 -21.04
CA PHE A 252 -2.01 1.01 -21.82
C PHE A 252 -0.85 0.02 -21.79
N VAL A 253 0.38 0.50 -22.00
CA VAL A 253 1.59 -0.33 -22.03
C VAL A 253 1.80 -0.98 -20.66
N TYR A 254 1.74 -0.18 -19.60
CA TYR A 254 2.02 -0.66 -18.26
C TYR A 254 0.89 -1.53 -17.68
N VAL A 255 -0.38 -1.31 -18.06
CA VAL A 255 -1.48 -2.21 -17.66
C VAL A 255 -1.37 -3.57 -18.33
N LYS A 256 -1.00 -3.63 -19.62
CA LYS A 256 -0.72 -4.90 -20.30
C LYS A 256 0.45 -5.64 -19.66
N ARG A 257 1.57 -4.94 -19.42
CA ARG A 257 2.74 -5.49 -18.74
C ARG A 257 2.41 -5.99 -17.33
N LEU A 258 1.58 -5.26 -16.60
CA LEU A 258 1.09 -5.67 -15.29
C LEU A 258 0.26 -6.96 -15.40
N ALA A 259 -0.64 -7.04 -16.37
CA ALA A 259 -1.47 -8.23 -16.59
C ALA A 259 -0.64 -9.47 -16.97
N GLU A 260 0.37 -9.29 -17.83
CA GLU A 260 1.34 -10.34 -18.16
C GLU A 260 2.07 -10.84 -16.91
N PHE A 261 2.62 -9.93 -16.09
CA PHE A 261 3.32 -10.28 -14.86
C PHE A 261 2.41 -11.00 -13.85
N LEU A 262 1.14 -10.60 -13.78
CA LEU A 262 0.11 -11.25 -12.95
C LEU A 262 -0.34 -12.61 -13.52
N GLY A 263 0.21 -13.06 -14.66
CA GLY A 263 -0.14 -14.35 -15.28
C GLY A 263 -1.54 -14.35 -15.87
N LYS A 264 -2.04 -13.15 -16.20
CA LYS A 264 -3.36 -12.90 -16.77
C LYS A 264 -3.23 -11.92 -17.95
N PRO A 265 -2.36 -12.17 -18.94
CA PRO A 265 -2.20 -11.29 -20.09
C PRO A 265 -3.55 -11.08 -20.79
N PHE A 266 -3.74 -9.90 -21.39
CA PHE A 266 -4.91 -9.68 -22.23
C PHE A 266 -4.74 -10.46 -23.54
N SER A 267 -5.79 -11.15 -24.00
CA SER A 267 -5.76 -11.80 -25.31
C SER A 267 -5.95 -10.78 -26.45
N ILE A 268 -5.64 -11.17 -27.68
CA ILE A 268 -5.87 -10.32 -28.87
C ILE A 268 -7.35 -9.94 -28.98
N GLU A 269 -8.25 -10.86 -28.65
CA GLU A 269 -9.68 -10.65 -28.64
C GLU A 269 -10.10 -9.67 -27.54
N GLU A 270 -9.58 -9.83 -26.31
CA GLU A 270 -9.84 -8.89 -25.20
C GLU A 270 -9.35 -7.48 -25.56
N GLU A 271 -8.19 -7.36 -26.19
CA GLU A 271 -7.67 -6.09 -26.67
C GLU A 271 -8.54 -5.49 -27.78
N GLY A 272 -8.96 -6.30 -28.77
CA GLY A 272 -9.86 -5.87 -29.84
C GLY A 272 -11.24 -5.43 -29.36
N GLN A 273 -11.70 -5.97 -28.22
CA GLN A 273 -12.94 -5.58 -27.55
C GLN A 273 -12.79 -4.36 -26.63
N GLY A 274 -11.58 -3.81 -26.49
CA GLY A 274 -11.32 -2.63 -25.67
C GLY A 274 -11.24 -2.91 -24.17
N MET A 275 -10.99 -4.16 -23.74
CA MET A 275 -10.96 -4.53 -22.31
C MET A 275 -9.88 -3.76 -21.52
N VAL A 276 -8.75 -3.45 -22.16
CA VAL A 276 -7.70 -2.61 -21.55
C VAL A 276 -8.22 -1.19 -21.33
N HIS A 277 -8.98 -0.64 -22.28
CA HIS A 277 -9.57 0.70 -22.17
C HIS A 277 -10.61 0.75 -21.05
N GLU A 278 -11.52 -0.21 -20.97
CA GLU A 278 -12.53 -0.27 -19.90
C GLU A 278 -11.90 -0.47 -18.52
N THR A 279 -10.84 -1.28 -18.42
CA THR A 279 -10.03 -1.41 -17.19
C THR A 279 -9.47 -0.06 -16.75
N LEU A 280 -8.86 0.69 -17.67
CA LEU A 280 -8.29 2.00 -17.40
C LEU A 280 -9.36 3.04 -17.05
N LYS A 281 -10.51 3.01 -17.71
CA LYS A 281 -11.64 3.89 -17.47
C LYS A 281 -12.24 3.67 -16.09
N LEU A 282 -12.54 2.40 -15.74
CA LEU A 282 -13.02 2.02 -14.41
C LEU A 282 -12.05 2.45 -13.32
N CYS A 283 -10.75 2.17 -13.52
CA CYS A 283 -9.69 2.48 -12.55
C CYS A 283 -9.16 3.91 -12.69
N SER A 284 -9.79 4.79 -13.47
CA SER A 284 -9.30 6.16 -13.65
C SER A 284 -9.48 6.96 -12.36
N PHE A 285 -8.62 7.95 -12.15
CA PHE A 285 -8.78 8.87 -11.02
C PHE A 285 -10.14 9.57 -11.05
N GLU A 286 -10.55 10.06 -12.22
CA GLU A 286 -11.82 10.75 -12.41
C GLU A 286 -13.01 9.85 -12.07
N ASN A 287 -13.05 8.62 -12.57
CA ASN A 287 -14.13 7.69 -12.23
C ASN A 287 -14.11 7.36 -10.73
N MET A 288 -12.99 6.84 -10.21
CA MET A 288 -12.94 6.37 -8.83
C MET A 288 -13.21 7.47 -7.80
N SER A 289 -12.65 8.67 -7.98
CA SER A 289 -12.88 9.80 -7.05
C SER A 289 -14.33 10.30 -7.05
N ASN A 290 -15.09 10.00 -8.11
CA ASN A 290 -16.48 10.42 -8.24
C ASN A 290 -17.52 9.40 -7.76
N LEU A 291 -17.12 8.16 -7.49
CA LEU A 291 -18.03 7.12 -6.98
C LEU A 291 -18.51 7.45 -5.56
N GLU A 292 -19.78 7.15 -5.28
CA GLU A 292 -20.40 7.41 -3.97
C GLU A 292 -19.65 6.75 -2.81
N VAL A 293 -19.20 5.51 -3.00
CA VAL A 293 -18.38 4.81 -1.98
C VAL A 293 -17.09 5.56 -1.66
N ASN A 294 -16.50 6.29 -2.61
CA ASN A 294 -15.25 6.99 -2.40
C ASN A 294 -15.45 8.44 -1.93
N LYS A 295 -16.57 9.08 -2.26
CA LYS A 295 -16.94 10.40 -1.74
C LYS A 295 -17.37 10.35 -0.28
N ASN A 296 -18.23 9.38 0.04
CA ASN A 296 -19.00 9.37 1.28
C ASN A 296 -18.74 8.11 2.14
N GLY A 297 -18.17 7.06 1.54
CA GLY A 297 -17.87 5.83 2.26
C GLY A 297 -16.70 5.96 3.25
N THR A 298 -16.59 4.94 4.09
CA THR A 298 -15.60 4.86 5.15
C THR A 298 -14.92 3.50 5.05
N TYR A 299 -13.59 3.52 4.96
CA TYR A 299 -12.77 2.32 5.02
C TYR A 299 -12.83 1.70 6.41
N ARG A 300 -12.66 0.37 6.51
CA ARG A 300 -12.85 -0.42 7.74
C ARG A 300 -12.07 0.07 8.98
N ALA A 301 -11.06 0.93 8.82
CA ALA A 301 -10.32 1.59 9.91
C ALA A 301 -10.93 2.93 10.40
N GLY A 302 -12.18 3.25 10.04
CA GLY A 302 -12.82 4.54 10.38
C GLY A 302 -12.33 5.72 9.53
N VAL A 303 -11.46 5.47 8.54
CA VAL A 303 -10.88 6.48 7.66
C VAL A 303 -11.84 6.77 6.50
N LYS A 304 -12.19 8.04 6.27
CA LYS A 304 -13.05 8.43 5.13
C LYS A 304 -12.36 8.13 3.79
N ASN A 305 -13.07 7.49 2.87
CA ASN A 305 -12.48 7.08 1.59
C ASN A 305 -11.98 8.27 0.74
N ASN A 306 -12.62 9.44 0.88
CA ASN A 306 -12.25 10.63 0.12
C ASN A 306 -10.83 11.12 0.42
N VAL A 307 -10.21 10.73 1.54
CA VAL A 307 -8.84 11.14 1.88
C VAL A 307 -7.79 10.48 0.98
N PHE A 308 -8.13 9.38 0.31
CA PHE A 308 -7.25 8.70 -0.64
C PHE A 308 -7.21 9.40 -2.01
N TYR A 309 -8.15 10.31 -2.30
CA TYR A 309 -8.28 11.00 -3.58
C TYR A 309 -8.00 12.51 -3.40
N ARG A 310 -6.97 13.04 -4.06
CA ARG A 310 -6.59 14.47 -3.97
C ARG A 310 -6.52 15.16 -5.32
N GLN A 311 -5.46 14.88 -6.09
CA GLN A 311 -5.26 15.48 -7.42
C GLN A 311 -5.01 14.43 -8.50
N GLY A 312 -4.34 13.32 -8.17
CA GLY A 312 -4.01 12.27 -9.16
C GLY A 312 -3.06 12.72 -10.27
N LYS A 313 -2.33 13.83 -10.08
CA LYS A 313 -1.41 14.46 -11.05
C LYS A 313 0.05 14.21 -10.69
N VAL A 314 0.93 14.30 -11.69
CA VAL A 314 2.40 14.31 -11.56
C VAL A 314 2.89 15.76 -11.53
N GLY A 315 3.81 16.08 -10.63
CA GLY A 315 4.47 17.39 -10.57
C GLY A 315 3.71 18.46 -9.79
N ASP A 316 2.74 18.07 -8.97
CA ASP A 316 1.95 19.00 -8.16
C ASP A 316 2.78 19.62 -7.03
N TRP A 317 3.91 19.00 -6.68
CA TRP A 317 4.87 19.56 -5.72
C TRP A 317 5.31 20.99 -6.05
N LYS A 318 5.31 21.39 -7.32
CA LYS A 318 5.63 22.76 -7.76
C LYS A 318 4.69 23.82 -7.20
N ASN A 319 3.46 23.43 -6.85
CA ASN A 319 2.45 24.34 -6.29
C ASN A 319 2.56 24.48 -4.77
N HIS A 320 3.46 23.73 -4.12
CA HIS A 320 3.51 23.61 -2.66
C HIS A 320 4.90 23.87 -2.09
N LEU A 321 5.94 23.32 -2.70
CA LEU A 321 7.31 23.43 -2.21
C LEU A 321 7.93 24.76 -2.62
N THR A 322 8.68 25.38 -1.72
CA THR A 322 9.50 26.57 -2.04
C THR A 322 10.68 26.15 -2.91
N ARG A 323 11.31 27.11 -3.60
CA ARG A 323 12.51 26.84 -4.41
C ARG A 323 13.63 26.20 -3.58
N GLU A 324 13.87 26.70 -2.37
CA GLU A 324 14.89 26.16 -1.45
C GLU A 324 14.60 24.70 -1.06
N MET A 325 13.33 24.38 -0.76
CA MET A 325 12.92 23.00 -0.48
C MET A 325 13.18 22.08 -1.67
N ILE A 326 12.82 22.53 -2.88
CA ILE A 326 13.01 21.79 -4.12
C ILE A 326 14.49 21.53 -4.37
N GLU A 327 15.35 22.56 -4.29
CA GLU A 327 16.80 22.44 -4.50
C GLU A 327 17.43 21.43 -3.52
N LYS A 328 17.07 21.53 -2.24
CA LYS A 328 17.58 20.62 -1.21
C LYS A 328 17.09 19.18 -1.41
N LEU A 329 15.82 18.97 -1.75
CA LEU A 329 15.33 17.62 -2.04
C LEU A 329 15.92 17.07 -3.33
N ASP A 330 16.02 17.85 -4.40
CA ASP A 330 16.60 17.40 -5.67
C ASP A 330 18.08 17.01 -5.49
N SER A 331 18.82 17.74 -4.64
CA SER A 331 20.18 17.35 -4.23
C SER A 331 20.20 16.02 -3.46
N LEU A 332 19.32 15.83 -2.48
CA LEU A 332 19.19 14.57 -1.73
C LEU A 332 18.78 13.40 -2.64
N ILE A 333 17.85 13.62 -3.58
CA ILE A 333 17.42 12.60 -4.54
C ILE A 333 18.61 12.18 -5.40
N THR A 334 19.37 13.15 -5.89
CA THR A 334 20.58 12.89 -6.69
C THR A 334 21.58 12.08 -5.87
N GLU A 335 21.91 12.51 -4.64
CA GLU A 335 22.84 11.81 -3.75
C GLU A 335 22.39 10.38 -3.42
N LYS A 336 21.14 10.21 -2.99
CA LYS A 336 20.64 8.92 -2.50
C LYS A 336 20.43 7.90 -3.61
N PHE A 337 20.08 8.34 -4.82
CA PHE A 337 19.87 7.44 -5.96
C PHE A 337 21.08 7.36 -6.90
N ASP A 338 22.19 8.03 -6.57
CA ASP A 338 23.41 7.98 -7.37
C ASP A 338 23.89 6.53 -7.55
N GLY A 339 24.36 6.22 -8.77
CA GLY A 339 24.80 4.88 -9.15
C GLY A 339 23.72 3.78 -9.15
N SER A 340 22.48 4.06 -8.74
CA SER A 340 21.41 3.05 -8.67
C SER A 340 20.83 2.69 -10.04
N GLY A 341 20.91 3.60 -11.01
CA GLY A 341 20.21 3.51 -12.30
C GLY A 341 18.72 3.88 -12.23
N ILE A 342 18.21 4.33 -11.07
CA ILE A 342 16.88 4.93 -10.97
C ILE A 342 17.00 6.44 -11.15
N PHE A 343 16.24 6.98 -12.09
CA PHE A 343 16.15 8.42 -12.31
C PHE A 343 14.73 8.92 -12.06
N PHE A 344 14.63 10.06 -11.38
CA PHE A 344 13.40 10.83 -11.21
C PHE A 344 13.54 12.17 -11.92
N LYS A 345 12.45 12.66 -12.50
CA LYS A 345 12.43 14.00 -13.10
C LYS A 345 12.53 15.05 -11.99
N ILE A 346 13.71 15.63 -11.82
CA ILE A 346 13.97 16.77 -10.93
C ILE A 346 13.73 18.10 -11.67
N SER A 347 13.73 19.22 -10.96
CA SER A 347 13.64 20.54 -11.60
C SER A 347 14.81 20.75 -12.55
N PRO A 348 14.62 21.40 -13.72
CA PRO A 348 15.77 21.89 -14.46
C PRO A 348 16.50 22.93 -13.58
N ASN A 349 17.81 22.76 -13.43
CA ASN A 349 18.70 23.75 -12.82
C ASN A 349 18.69 25.06 -13.62
#